data_AF-A0A117SE89-F1
#
_entry.id   AF-A0A117SE89-F1
#
_cell.length_a   1.000
_cell.length_b   1.000
_cell.length_c   1.000
_cell.angle_alpha   90.00
_cell.angle_beta   90.00
_cell.angle_gamma   90.00
#
_symmetry.space_group_name_H-M   'P 1'
#
loop_
_entity.id
_entity.type
_entity.pdbx_description
1 polymer ?
#
loop_
_entity_poly.entity_id
_entity_poly.type
_entity_poly.pdbx_seq_one_letter_code
_entity_poly.pdbx_strand_id
1 'polypeptide(L)'
;MKRILTILVAVLLAIVLLSTCGGGTEETSSPINPENPSLLKLSNPSGDTWSVFIYLCGTDLETQWGLASHNIMEMLQVNIPENVKVVIQTGGTVKWAIEAINPEKLQRYEAKGGNFEIAGEAPLASMGEADTLGSFLEWGVEEYPADKYMCLIWNHGGGSVTGVAFDELFEKDSLDIRELAEGIAAPGVQFEIIGFDTCLMSTLETAAALAPYGRYMVASQEIEPGTGWDYTAWLKYLSENPAKDGLAVGKVICDTYFEKCKRSESDALATLSVIDLAEITNLVIAFDEMAAQIKGITENPQNLQTFAQAMIKAENYGGNNKSEGYQ
;
A
#
# COMPACT_ATOMS: atom_id res chain seq x y z
N MET A 1 -10.35 -37.02 62.67
CA MET A 1 -9.66 -35.73 62.79
C MET A 1 -8.66 -35.58 61.62
N LYS A 2 -8.96 -35.37 60.34
CA LYS A 2 -10.07 -34.79 59.55
C LYS A 2 -10.67 -33.55 60.20
N ARG A 3 -10.48 -32.40 59.54
CA ARG A 3 -10.90 -31.03 59.88
C ARG A 3 -10.01 -30.38 60.95
N ILE A 4 -9.08 -29.51 60.52
CA ILE A 4 -8.58 -28.30 61.22
C ILE A 4 -7.41 -27.62 60.48
N LEU A 5 -6.75 -28.27 59.51
CA LEU A 5 -5.63 -27.64 58.77
C LEU A 5 -5.95 -27.35 57.30
N THR A 6 -7.04 -26.63 57.05
CA THR A 6 -7.40 -26.11 55.71
C THR A 6 -8.05 -24.72 55.78
N ILE A 7 -7.90 -24.01 56.91
CA ILE A 7 -8.48 -22.67 57.12
C ILE A 7 -7.40 -21.74 57.72
N LEU A 8 -6.25 -21.66 57.04
CA LEU A 8 -5.19 -20.69 57.36
C LEU A 8 -4.61 -20.02 56.09
N VAL A 9 -5.29 -20.17 54.96
CA VAL A 9 -4.92 -19.60 53.65
C VAL A 9 -5.97 -18.59 53.12
N ALA A 10 -7.01 -18.28 53.89
CA ALA A 10 -8.17 -17.53 53.36
C ALA A 10 -8.58 -16.25 54.13
N VAL A 11 -7.71 -15.66 54.98
CA VAL A 11 -8.11 -14.47 55.79
C VAL A 11 -7.08 -13.33 55.75
N LEU A 12 -6.22 -13.25 54.72
CA LEU A 12 -5.25 -12.14 54.61
C LEU A 12 -5.37 -11.32 53.33
N LEU A 13 -6.57 -11.23 52.76
CA LEU A 13 -6.82 -10.40 51.58
C LEU A 13 -8.28 -9.94 51.58
N ALA A 14 -8.61 -9.05 52.53
CA ALA A 14 -9.85 -8.28 52.47
C ALA A 14 -9.79 -7.05 53.39
N ILE A 15 -9.64 -5.89 52.75
CA ILE A 15 -10.30 -4.61 53.08
C ILE A 15 -9.54 -3.65 54.02
N VAL A 16 -8.98 -2.57 53.43
CA VAL A 16 -9.25 -1.12 53.67
C VAL A 16 -7.99 -0.25 53.52
N LEU A 17 -7.89 0.42 52.36
CA LEU A 17 -7.75 1.87 52.11
C LEU A 17 -6.78 2.72 52.99
N LEU A 18 -5.79 3.39 52.36
CA LEU A 18 -5.77 4.85 52.10
C LEU A 18 -4.38 5.37 51.67
N SER A 19 -4.37 6.24 50.64
CA SER A 19 -3.31 7.17 50.18
C SER A 19 -2.01 6.54 49.65
N THR A 20 -1.54 6.85 48.43
CA THR A 20 -1.07 8.18 48.01
C THR A 20 -1.21 8.43 46.51
N CYS A 21 -1.63 9.65 46.17
CA CYS A 21 -1.52 10.25 44.84
C CYS A 21 -0.04 10.35 44.39
N GLY A 22 0.22 10.11 43.11
CA GLY A 22 1.47 10.42 42.45
C GLY A 22 1.34 10.12 40.95
N GLY A 23 1.15 11.18 40.16
CA GLY A 23 0.83 11.11 38.73
C GLY A 23 1.98 10.63 37.85
N GLY A 24 1.58 10.18 36.67
CA GLY A 24 2.43 9.73 35.57
C GLY A 24 1.60 8.91 34.62
N THR A 25 0.73 9.56 33.85
CA THR A 25 0.04 8.93 32.71
C THR A 25 1.05 8.80 31.58
N GLU A 26 1.64 7.62 31.41
CA GLU A 26 2.09 7.19 30.09
C GLU A 26 0.81 6.93 29.27
N GLU A 27 0.52 7.85 28.36
CA GLU A 27 -0.43 7.59 27.28
C GLU A 27 0.19 6.55 26.35
N THR A 28 -0.10 5.28 26.61
CA THR A 28 0.03 4.25 25.59
C THR A 28 -1.09 4.48 24.59
N SER A 29 -0.77 5.12 23.46
CA SER A 29 -1.65 5.25 22.31
C SER A 29 -2.12 3.85 21.90
N SER A 30 -3.42 3.60 22.04
CA SER A 30 -4.04 2.41 21.48
C SER A 30 -4.01 2.50 19.95
N PRO A 31 -3.78 1.39 19.22
CA PRO A 31 -3.85 1.40 17.77
C PRO A 31 -5.24 1.88 17.34
N ILE A 32 -5.27 2.76 16.35
CA ILE A 32 -6.50 3.35 15.80
C ILE A 32 -7.39 2.20 15.31
N ASN A 33 -8.58 2.08 15.90
CA ASN A 33 -9.59 1.12 15.46
C ASN A 33 -10.00 1.48 14.00
N PRO A 34 -9.84 0.57 13.01
CA PRO A 34 -10.18 0.83 11.60
C PRO A 34 -11.67 1.19 11.37
N GLU A 35 -12.53 1.03 12.38
CA GLU A 35 -13.95 1.40 12.30
C GLU A 35 -14.26 2.89 12.51
N ASN A 36 -13.27 3.77 12.78
CA ASN A 36 -13.53 5.20 12.95
C ASN A 36 -12.61 6.13 12.13
N PRO A 37 -12.89 6.33 10.83
CA PRO A 37 -12.15 7.24 9.94
C PRO A 37 -12.11 8.70 10.40
N SER A 38 -12.92 9.09 11.39
CA SER A 38 -12.98 10.47 11.90
C SER A 38 -11.74 10.93 12.68
N LEU A 39 -10.78 10.02 12.96
CA LEU A 39 -9.51 10.33 13.61
C LEU A 39 -8.35 10.57 12.63
N LEU A 40 -8.56 10.37 11.33
CA LEU A 40 -7.49 10.54 10.33
C LEU A 40 -7.11 12.01 10.16
N LYS A 41 -5.81 12.31 10.20
CA LYS A 41 -5.29 13.59 9.70
C LYS A 41 -5.43 13.60 8.19
N LEU A 42 -6.37 14.40 7.68
CA LEU A 42 -6.66 14.48 6.26
C LEU A 42 -5.48 15.07 5.47
N SER A 43 -5.28 14.60 4.25
CA SER A 43 -4.37 15.23 3.29
C SER A 43 -4.77 16.68 3.06
N ASN A 44 -3.79 17.55 2.78
CA ASN A 44 -3.99 18.94 2.40
C ASN A 44 -3.63 19.16 0.91
N PRO A 45 -4.58 19.01 -0.03
CA PRO A 45 -4.34 19.16 -1.46
C PRO A 45 -3.84 20.54 -1.88
N SER A 46 -4.05 21.56 -1.04
CA SER A 46 -3.62 22.94 -1.30
C SER A 46 -2.22 23.27 -0.76
N GLY A 47 -1.62 22.38 0.03
CA GLY A 47 -0.26 22.56 0.53
C GLY A 47 0.80 22.36 -0.56
N ASP A 48 2.08 22.52 -0.21
CA ASP A 48 3.20 22.45 -1.15
C ASP A 48 4.37 21.59 -0.64
N THR A 49 4.16 20.83 0.42
CA THR A 49 5.10 19.81 0.89
C THR A 49 4.60 18.39 0.56
N TRP A 50 5.53 17.50 0.21
CA TRP A 50 5.26 16.09 -0.08
C TRP A 50 6.23 15.17 0.66
N SER A 51 5.70 14.06 1.18
CA SER A 51 6.50 12.90 1.55
C SER A 51 6.02 11.67 0.78
N VAL A 52 6.91 11.10 -0.02
CA VAL A 52 6.71 9.91 -0.85
C VAL A 52 7.39 8.74 -0.15
N PHE A 53 6.59 7.81 0.34
CA PHE A 53 7.05 6.57 0.97
C PHE A 53 6.94 5.42 -0.02
N ILE A 54 8.07 4.81 -0.34
CA ILE A 54 8.17 3.71 -1.30
C ILE A 54 8.49 2.43 -0.53
N TYR A 55 7.52 1.52 -0.48
CA TYR A 55 7.67 0.20 0.10
C TYR A 55 8.17 -0.77 -0.99
N LEU A 56 9.49 -0.93 -1.04
CA LEU A 56 10.21 -1.59 -2.12
C LEU A 56 10.57 -3.03 -1.74
N CYS A 57 9.60 -3.94 -1.85
CA CYS A 57 9.84 -5.37 -1.67
C CYS A 57 10.61 -5.91 -2.88
N GLY A 58 11.88 -6.27 -2.73
CA GLY A 58 12.76 -6.60 -3.86
C GLY A 58 12.34 -7.86 -4.63
N THR A 59 11.84 -8.87 -3.91
CA THR A 59 11.42 -10.19 -4.42
C THR A 59 12.45 -10.86 -5.33
N ASP A 60 11.96 -11.83 -6.13
CA ASP A 60 12.73 -12.45 -7.19
C ASP A 60 13.05 -11.46 -8.33
N LEU A 61 12.30 -10.35 -8.49
CA LEU A 61 12.58 -9.35 -9.50
C LEU A 61 13.93 -8.68 -9.30
N GLU A 62 14.26 -8.33 -8.05
CA GLU A 62 15.55 -7.80 -7.67
C GLU A 62 16.62 -8.89 -7.69
N THR A 63 16.34 -10.07 -7.12
CA THR A 63 17.29 -11.19 -7.08
C THR A 63 17.76 -11.57 -8.49
N GLN A 64 16.85 -11.62 -9.48
CA GLN A 64 17.18 -12.12 -10.81
C GLN A 64 17.62 -11.02 -11.77
N TRP A 65 17.01 -9.84 -11.70
CA TRP A 65 17.18 -8.81 -12.74
C TRP A 65 17.56 -7.43 -12.21
N GLY A 66 17.62 -7.22 -10.90
CA GLY A 66 18.02 -5.93 -10.31
C GLY A 66 17.04 -4.79 -10.61
N LEU A 67 15.75 -5.10 -10.82
CA LEU A 67 14.74 -4.13 -11.28
C LEU A 67 14.42 -3.08 -10.21
N ALA A 68 14.36 -3.47 -8.94
CA ALA A 68 14.15 -2.54 -7.83
C ALA A 68 15.30 -1.54 -7.73
N SER A 69 16.53 -2.05 -7.82
CA SER A 69 17.74 -1.23 -7.90
C SER A 69 17.75 -0.31 -9.12
N HIS A 70 17.24 -0.76 -10.27
CA HIS A 70 17.11 0.09 -11.45
C HIS A 70 16.16 1.26 -11.21
N ASN A 71 15.01 1.02 -10.58
CA ASN A 71 14.09 2.10 -10.22
C ASN A 71 14.68 3.07 -9.20
N ILE A 72 15.43 2.60 -8.18
CA ILE A 72 16.19 3.49 -7.28
C ILE A 72 17.14 4.38 -8.10
N MET A 73 17.87 3.81 -9.06
CA MET A 73 18.79 4.59 -9.91
C MET A 73 18.07 5.61 -10.81
N GLU A 74 16.83 5.35 -11.23
CA GLU A 74 15.98 6.34 -11.91
C GLU A 74 15.58 7.50 -10.98
N MET A 75 15.27 7.20 -9.71
CA MET A 75 14.92 8.22 -8.71
C MET A 75 16.11 9.13 -8.39
N LEU A 76 17.31 8.56 -8.26
CA LEU A 76 18.54 9.31 -7.94
C LEU A 76 18.98 10.28 -9.05
N GLN A 77 18.43 10.18 -10.26
CA GLN A 77 18.68 11.13 -11.35
C GLN A 77 17.89 12.44 -11.20
N VAL A 78 16.90 12.49 -10.30
CA VAL A 78 16.02 13.64 -10.13
C VAL A 78 16.58 14.59 -9.08
N ASN A 79 16.61 15.89 -9.40
CA ASN A 79 16.90 16.92 -8.40
C ASN A 79 15.67 17.19 -7.54
N ILE A 80 15.60 16.54 -6.39
CA ILE A 80 14.46 16.63 -5.45
C ILE A 80 14.64 17.86 -4.53
N PRO A 81 13.69 18.81 -4.50
CA PRO A 81 13.79 20.01 -3.65
C PRO A 81 13.50 19.70 -2.18
N GLU A 82 13.86 20.60 -1.27
CA GLU A 82 13.76 20.37 0.18
C GLU A 82 12.33 20.08 0.68
N ASN A 83 11.31 20.64 0.02
CA ASN A 83 9.90 20.45 0.34
C ASN A 83 9.29 19.16 -0.24
N VAL A 84 10.08 18.33 -0.93
CA VAL A 84 9.69 16.99 -1.36
C VAL A 84 10.65 15.98 -0.75
N LYS A 85 10.11 14.96 -0.08
CA LYS A 85 10.86 13.88 0.53
C LYS A 85 10.54 12.58 -0.18
N VAL A 86 11.56 11.81 -0.54
CA VAL A 86 11.40 10.47 -1.11
C VAL A 86 12.14 9.50 -0.20
N VAL A 87 11.39 8.62 0.43
CA VAL A 87 11.88 7.70 1.46
C VAL A 87 11.52 6.28 1.04
N ILE A 88 12.51 5.39 1.05
CA ILE A 88 12.40 4.04 0.50
C ILE A 88 12.71 3.04 1.60
N GLN A 89 11.79 2.11 1.88
CA GLN A 89 12.10 0.92 2.68
C GLN A 89 12.40 -0.26 1.76
N THR A 90 13.57 -0.87 1.95
CA THR A 90 14.09 -1.99 1.17
C THR A 90 14.08 -3.27 1.99
N GLY A 91 13.69 -4.39 1.37
CA GLY A 91 13.77 -5.74 1.95
C GLY A 91 13.23 -6.79 0.99
N GLY A 92 12.90 -7.97 1.50
CA GLY A 92 12.14 -9.01 0.78
C GLY A 92 12.81 -9.65 -0.43
N THR A 93 14.15 -9.65 -0.48
CA THR A 93 14.94 -10.22 -1.58
C THR A 93 16.24 -10.81 -1.06
N VAL A 94 16.76 -11.84 -1.75
CA VAL A 94 17.99 -12.54 -1.36
C VAL A 94 19.24 -11.69 -1.58
N LYS A 95 19.23 -10.79 -2.56
CA LYS A 95 20.36 -9.89 -2.85
C LYS A 95 19.89 -8.63 -3.55
N TRP A 96 20.64 -7.55 -3.36
CA TRP A 96 20.47 -6.30 -4.09
C TRP A 96 21.58 -6.10 -5.12
N ALA A 97 21.26 -5.48 -6.25
CA ALA A 97 22.25 -5.03 -7.22
C ALA A 97 23.01 -3.77 -6.74
N ILE A 98 22.40 -2.97 -5.85
CA ILE A 98 23.07 -1.89 -5.12
C ILE A 98 23.79 -2.47 -3.89
N GLU A 99 25.13 -2.49 -3.93
CA GLU A 99 25.97 -3.08 -2.86
C GLU A 99 25.75 -2.46 -1.47
N ALA A 100 25.27 -1.22 -1.40
CA ALA A 100 25.03 -0.53 -0.13
C ALA A 100 23.81 -1.09 0.64
N ILE A 101 22.89 -1.79 -0.04
CA ILE A 101 21.68 -2.33 0.59
C ILE A 101 21.97 -3.72 1.15
N ASN A 102 21.72 -3.88 2.44
CA ASN A 102 21.89 -5.14 3.16
C ASN A 102 20.60 -5.98 3.07
N PRO A 103 20.61 -7.15 2.40
CA PRO A 103 19.42 -8.02 2.30
C PRO A 103 19.02 -8.68 3.62
N GLU A 104 19.87 -8.67 4.65
CA GLU A 104 19.59 -9.26 5.96
C GLU A 104 18.88 -8.30 6.93
N LYS A 105 18.41 -7.15 6.45
CA LYS A 105 17.73 -6.12 7.25
C LYS A 105 16.61 -5.48 6.43
N LEU A 106 15.68 -4.86 7.15
CA LEU A 106 14.85 -3.82 6.56
C LEU A 106 15.59 -2.49 6.72
N GLN A 107 15.91 -1.83 5.60
CA GLN A 107 16.63 -0.56 5.63
C GLN A 107 15.78 0.54 5.02
N ARG A 108 15.89 1.74 5.56
CA ARG A 108 15.15 2.92 5.15
C ARG A 108 16.15 3.95 4.65
N TYR A 109 15.88 4.51 3.48
CA TYR A 109 16.77 5.44 2.81
C TYR A 109 16.02 6.69 2.39
N GLU A 110 16.64 7.86 2.52
CA GLU A 110 16.18 9.10 1.88
C GLU A 110 16.93 9.25 0.54
N ALA A 111 16.17 9.38 -0.55
CA ALA A 111 16.72 9.69 -1.86
C ALA A 111 16.77 11.20 -2.05
N LYS A 112 17.97 11.71 -2.33
CA LYS A 112 18.25 13.11 -2.69
C LYS A 112 19.04 13.09 -3.99
N GLY A 113 18.94 14.09 -4.86
CA GLY A 113 19.59 14.05 -6.19
C GLY A 113 21.05 13.59 -6.13
N GLY A 114 21.33 12.41 -6.70
CA GLY A 114 22.64 11.74 -6.69
C GLY A 114 23.06 11.02 -5.39
N ASN A 115 22.31 11.16 -4.29
CA ASN A 115 22.62 10.61 -2.97
C ASN A 115 21.51 9.66 -2.47
N PHE A 116 21.92 8.48 -1.99
CA PHE A 116 21.06 7.50 -1.34
C PHE A 116 21.53 7.32 0.09
N GLU A 117 20.89 8.01 1.03
CA GLU A 117 21.37 8.14 2.41
C GLU A 117 20.55 7.25 3.35
N ILE A 118 21.22 6.48 4.20
CA ILE A 118 20.52 5.67 5.19
C ILE A 118 19.86 6.57 6.24
N ALA A 119 18.55 6.38 6.42
CA ALA A 119 17.72 7.13 7.35
C ALA A 119 17.30 6.30 8.57
N GLY A 120 17.26 4.97 8.44
CA GLY A 120 16.91 4.07 9.52
C GLY A 120 17.08 2.60 9.14
N GLU A 121 17.00 1.74 10.14
CA GLU A 121 17.03 0.29 9.95
C GLU A 121 16.08 -0.36 10.94
N ALA A 122 15.52 -1.50 10.55
CA ALA A 122 14.77 -2.40 11.42
C ALA A 122 15.30 -3.84 11.25
N PRO A 123 15.08 -4.71 12.24
CA PRO A 123 15.33 -6.15 12.07
C PRO A 123 14.62 -6.67 10.83
N LEU A 124 15.18 -7.71 10.22
CA LEU A 124 14.51 -8.40 9.12
C LEU A 124 13.16 -8.95 9.58
N ALA A 125 12.12 -8.65 8.81
CA ALA A 125 10.76 -9.15 8.98
C ALA A 125 10.15 -9.31 7.58
N SER A 126 9.08 -10.10 7.49
CA SER A 126 8.36 -10.28 6.23
C SER A 126 7.81 -8.94 5.76
N MET A 127 8.06 -8.59 4.51
CA MET A 127 7.44 -7.45 3.86
C MET A 127 5.99 -7.70 3.47
N GLY A 128 5.52 -8.96 3.54
CA GLY A 128 4.13 -9.35 3.38
C GLY A 128 3.23 -9.08 4.59
N GLU A 129 3.78 -8.57 5.70
CA GLU A 129 3.05 -8.38 6.96
C GLU A 129 2.56 -6.93 7.15
N ALA A 130 1.33 -6.78 7.67
CA ALA A 130 0.72 -5.47 7.94
C ALA A 130 1.58 -4.60 8.89
N ASP A 131 2.15 -5.21 9.93
CA ASP A 131 3.00 -4.53 10.92
C ASP A 131 4.28 -3.95 10.28
N THR A 132 4.85 -4.64 9.29
CA THR A 132 6.05 -4.18 8.59
C THR A 132 5.76 -2.95 7.73
N LEU A 133 4.63 -2.94 7.02
CA LEU A 133 4.16 -1.77 6.27
C LEU A 133 3.77 -0.63 7.22
N GLY A 134 2.98 -0.92 8.24
CA GLY A 134 2.49 0.06 9.21
C GLY A 134 3.63 0.76 9.94
N SER A 135 4.59 0.01 10.47
CA SER A 135 5.75 0.58 11.17
C SER A 135 6.67 1.41 10.28
N PHE A 136 6.68 1.16 8.97
CA PHE A 136 7.38 2.02 8.01
C PHE A 136 6.66 3.34 7.82
N LEU A 137 5.35 3.29 7.59
CA LEU A 137 4.54 4.48 7.32
C LEU A 137 4.38 5.36 8.56
N GLU A 138 4.17 4.78 9.74
CA GLU A 138 4.13 5.50 11.02
C GLU A 138 5.41 6.29 11.24
N TRP A 139 6.56 5.61 11.17
CA TRP A 139 7.87 6.26 11.30
C TRP A 139 8.09 7.32 10.21
N GLY A 140 7.71 7.01 8.96
CA GLY A 140 7.87 7.93 7.83
C GLY A 140 7.07 9.22 8.02
N VAL A 141 5.82 9.12 8.48
CA VAL A 141 4.95 10.27 8.75
C VAL A 141 5.46 11.10 9.92
N GLU A 142 6.03 10.46 10.95
CA GLU A 142 6.62 11.13 12.12
C GLU A 142 7.89 11.90 11.75
N GLU A 143 8.84 11.25 11.05
CA GLU A 143 10.13 11.84 10.69
C GLU A 143 10.04 12.83 9.52
N TYR A 144 9.11 12.61 8.59
CA TYR A 144 8.93 13.42 7.38
C TYR A 144 7.51 13.99 7.29
N PRO A 145 7.10 14.89 8.20
CA PRO A 145 5.78 15.47 8.16
C PRO A 145 5.60 16.36 6.92
N ALA A 146 4.45 16.22 6.24
CA ALA A 146 4.12 16.96 5.04
C ALA A 146 2.61 17.27 4.96
N ASP A 147 2.25 18.12 4.02
CA ASP A 147 0.86 18.41 3.64
C ASP A 147 0.23 17.24 2.88
N LYS A 148 1.01 16.54 2.07
CA LYS A 148 0.58 15.42 1.22
C LYS A 148 1.52 14.25 1.37
N TYR A 149 0.92 13.07 1.52
CA TYR A 149 1.64 11.82 1.61
C TYR A 149 1.32 10.94 0.40
N MET A 150 2.33 10.27 -0.13
CA MET A 150 2.16 9.20 -1.10
C MET A 150 2.71 7.91 -0.51
N CYS A 151 1.94 6.83 -0.55
CA CYS A 151 2.44 5.48 -0.31
C CYS A 151 2.51 4.75 -1.65
N LEU A 152 3.69 4.32 -2.07
CA LEU A 152 3.89 3.51 -3.27
C LEU A 152 4.34 2.12 -2.85
N ILE A 153 3.59 1.09 -3.26
CA ILE A 153 3.97 -0.30 -3.06
C ILE A 153 4.50 -0.85 -4.38
N TRP A 154 5.71 -1.38 -4.33
CA TRP A 154 6.37 -1.95 -5.49
C TRP A 154 6.52 -3.46 -5.32
N ASN A 155 6.09 -4.15 -6.37
CA ASN A 155 6.66 -5.35 -6.99
C ASN A 155 5.57 -6.24 -7.61
N HIS A 156 5.44 -7.51 -7.19
CA HIS A 156 4.40 -8.41 -7.68
C HIS A 156 3.05 -8.10 -7.03
N GLY A 157 2.00 -8.28 -7.83
CA GLY A 157 0.62 -8.02 -7.45
C GLY A 157 -0.24 -9.12 -8.02
N GLY A 158 -1.07 -9.68 -7.16
CA GLY A 158 -1.94 -10.82 -7.45
C GLY A 158 -3.42 -10.47 -7.30
N GLY A 159 -3.71 -9.17 -7.38
CA GLY A 159 -5.05 -8.59 -7.26
C GLY A 159 -5.72 -8.98 -5.94
N SER A 160 -7.05 -9.06 -5.98
CA SER A 160 -7.86 -9.25 -4.77
C SER A 160 -7.70 -10.61 -4.08
N VAL A 161 -7.04 -11.58 -4.73
CA VAL A 161 -6.95 -12.96 -4.23
C VAL A 161 -5.66 -13.20 -3.44
N THR A 162 -4.53 -12.75 -3.99
CA THR A 162 -3.22 -13.03 -3.41
C THR A 162 -2.45 -11.78 -3.01
N GLY A 163 -3.03 -10.59 -3.18
CA GLY A 163 -2.49 -9.38 -2.58
C GLY A 163 -1.24 -8.84 -3.27
N VAL A 164 -0.32 -8.27 -2.50
CA VAL A 164 0.84 -7.51 -3.02
C VAL A 164 2.09 -7.73 -2.16
N ALA A 165 3.27 -7.37 -2.70
CA ALA A 165 4.55 -7.35 -1.99
C ALA A 165 5.04 -8.75 -1.53
N PHE A 166 5.09 -9.70 -2.46
CA PHE A 166 5.47 -11.11 -2.25
C PHE A 166 6.92 -11.29 -1.80
N ASP A 167 7.16 -11.45 -0.50
CA ASP A 167 8.49 -11.53 0.09
C ASP A 167 9.20 -12.88 -0.19
N GLU A 168 10.27 -12.86 -0.99
CA GLU A 168 11.03 -14.06 -1.35
C GLU A 168 11.70 -14.75 -0.15
N LEU A 169 12.01 -14.00 0.92
CA LEU A 169 12.69 -14.51 2.11
C LEU A 169 11.74 -15.22 3.08
N PHE A 170 10.43 -14.99 2.97
CA PHE A 170 9.41 -15.49 3.88
C PHE A 170 8.35 -16.32 3.15
N GLU A 171 8.78 -17.36 2.42
CA GLU A 171 7.89 -18.29 1.72
C GLU A 171 6.91 -17.64 0.71
N LYS A 172 7.27 -16.46 0.16
CA LYS A 172 6.41 -15.63 -0.70
C LYS A 172 5.15 -15.14 0.01
N ASP A 173 5.25 -14.92 1.31
CA ASP A 173 4.26 -14.18 2.07
C ASP A 173 3.98 -12.81 1.44
N SER A 174 2.74 -12.35 1.52
CA SER A 174 2.22 -11.21 0.76
C SER A 174 1.12 -10.53 1.55
N LEU A 175 1.03 -9.20 1.43
CA LEU A 175 -0.03 -8.42 2.03
C LEU A 175 -1.37 -8.75 1.36
N ASP A 176 -2.26 -9.46 2.07
CA ASP A 176 -3.66 -9.56 1.63
C ASP A 176 -4.34 -8.18 1.67
N ILE A 177 -5.52 -8.01 1.06
CA ILE A 177 -6.19 -6.68 1.03
C ILE A 177 -6.45 -6.13 2.44
N ARG A 178 -6.75 -7.00 3.41
CA ARG A 178 -7.03 -6.59 4.80
C ARG A 178 -5.75 -6.13 5.47
N GLU A 179 -4.66 -6.90 5.36
CA GLU A 179 -3.34 -6.54 5.90
C GLU A 179 -2.78 -5.27 5.27
N LEU A 180 -2.96 -5.11 3.96
CA LEU A 180 -2.66 -3.89 3.25
C LEU A 180 -3.42 -2.69 3.84
N ALA A 181 -4.73 -2.81 4.05
CA ALA A 181 -5.53 -1.75 4.64
C ALA A 181 -5.15 -1.46 6.10
N GLU A 182 -4.83 -2.49 6.90
CA GLU A 182 -4.34 -2.37 8.28
C GLU A 182 -3.01 -1.60 8.33
N GLY A 183 -2.04 -1.96 7.47
CA GLY A 183 -0.75 -1.28 7.40
C GLY A 183 -0.85 0.17 6.91
N ILE A 184 -1.71 0.44 5.92
CA ILE A 184 -1.98 1.80 5.43
C ILE A 184 -2.68 2.67 6.49
N ALA A 185 -3.53 2.09 7.34
CA ALA A 185 -4.25 2.81 8.38
C ALA A 185 -3.37 3.23 9.57
N ALA A 186 -2.32 2.47 9.86
CA ALA A 186 -1.43 2.62 11.00
C ALA A 186 -0.97 4.07 11.31
N PRO A 187 -0.44 4.86 10.35
CA PRO A 187 0.01 6.24 10.61
C PRO A 187 -1.10 7.23 10.98
N GLY A 188 -2.37 6.86 10.87
CA GLY A 188 -3.48 7.76 11.21
C GLY A 188 -3.60 8.98 10.29
N VAL A 189 -3.14 8.88 9.04
CA VAL A 189 -3.24 9.93 8.02
C VAL A 189 -4.05 9.46 6.82
N GLN A 190 -4.66 10.41 6.10
CA GLN A 190 -5.16 10.16 4.76
C GLN A 190 -4.04 10.48 3.76
N PHE A 191 -3.68 9.51 2.93
CA PHE A 191 -2.74 9.68 1.83
C PHE A 191 -3.37 10.47 0.68
N GLU A 192 -2.59 11.32 0.03
CA GLU A 192 -3.00 11.97 -1.21
C GLU A 192 -3.06 10.95 -2.35
N ILE A 193 -2.06 10.06 -2.43
CA ILE A 193 -1.99 8.96 -3.40
C ILE A 193 -1.60 7.67 -2.68
N ILE A 194 -2.33 6.59 -2.96
CA ILE A 194 -1.86 5.21 -2.74
C ILE A 194 -1.58 4.61 -4.12
N GLY A 195 -0.32 4.32 -4.38
CA GLY A 195 0.19 3.87 -5.67
C GLY A 195 0.64 2.41 -5.64
N PHE A 196 0.37 1.72 -6.72
CA PHE A 196 0.72 0.32 -6.94
C PHE A 196 1.52 0.24 -8.25
N ASP A 197 2.85 0.22 -8.15
CA ASP A 197 3.74 -0.11 -9.28
C ASP A 197 3.89 -1.63 -9.31
N THR A 198 2.76 -2.25 -9.65
CA THR A 198 2.52 -3.68 -9.50
C THR A 198 1.25 -4.13 -10.23
N CYS A 199 1.23 -5.38 -10.64
CA CYS A 199 0.17 -6.00 -11.42
C CYS A 199 -1.17 -6.07 -10.68
N LEU A 200 -2.28 -5.99 -11.43
CA LEU A 200 -3.61 -6.44 -11.00
C LEU A 200 -4.24 -5.72 -9.77
N MET A 201 -3.66 -4.64 -9.25
CA MET A 201 -4.16 -3.99 -8.03
C MET A 201 -5.31 -3.00 -8.25
N SER A 202 -5.67 -2.69 -9.51
CA SER A 202 -6.80 -1.82 -9.82
C SER A 202 -8.16 -2.55 -9.74
N THR A 203 -8.46 -3.15 -8.60
CA THR A 203 -9.72 -3.85 -8.36
C THR A 203 -10.68 -3.03 -7.50
N LEU A 204 -11.98 -3.33 -7.59
CA LEU A 204 -12.99 -2.68 -6.75
C LEU A 204 -12.78 -3.00 -5.27
N GLU A 205 -12.36 -4.22 -4.94
CA GLU A 205 -12.13 -4.64 -3.56
C GLU A 205 -10.94 -3.89 -2.94
N THR A 206 -9.85 -3.74 -3.70
CA THR A 206 -8.68 -2.97 -3.26
C THR A 206 -9.06 -1.51 -3.05
N ALA A 207 -9.75 -0.91 -4.04
CA ALA A 207 -10.21 0.47 -3.93
C ALA A 207 -11.16 0.67 -2.73
N ALA A 208 -12.07 -0.28 -2.48
CA ALA A 208 -13.02 -0.20 -1.37
C ALA A 208 -12.35 -0.31 0.00
N ALA A 209 -11.36 -1.20 0.13
CA ALA A 209 -10.59 -1.34 1.37
C ALA A 209 -9.76 -0.09 1.68
N LEU A 210 -9.27 0.61 0.66
CA LEU A 210 -8.40 1.78 0.80
C LEU A 210 -9.12 3.12 0.78
N ALA A 211 -10.41 3.14 0.40
CA ALA A 211 -11.20 4.37 0.28
C ALA A 211 -11.16 5.29 1.52
N PRO A 212 -11.15 4.77 2.76
CA PRO A 212 -11.03 5.63 3.95
C PRO A 212 -9.67 6.33 4.07
N TYR A 213 -8.60 5.75 3.51
CA TYR A 213 -7.22 6.11 3.81
C TYR A 213 -6.51 6.86 2.69
N GLY A 214 -7.12 6.96 1.51
CA GLY A 214 -6.53 7.66 0.36
C GLY A 214 -7.52 8.61 -0.30
N ARG A 215 -6.99 9.62 -1.02
CA ARG A 215 -7.79 10.44 -1.94
C ARG A 215 -7.81 9.85 -3.34
N TYR A 216 -6.65 9.39 -3.81
CA TYR A 216 -6.51 8.76 -5.12
C TYR A 216 -5.77 7.43 -5.01
N MET A 217 -6.17 6.47 -5.85
CA MET A 217 -5.43 5.23 -6.07
C MET A 217 -4.87 5.22 -7.49
N VAL A 218 -3.60 4.86 -7.66
CA VAL A 218 -2.97 4.66 -8.97
C VAL A 218 -2.55 3.21 -9.11
N ALA A 219 -3.16 2.47 -10.04
CA ALA A 219 -2.95 1.03 -10.18
C ALA A 219 -3.30 0.53 -11.60
N SER A 220 -2.74 -0.62 -11.96
CA SER A 220 -3.03 -1.35 -13.21
C SER A 220 -4.13 -2.40 -13.02
N GLN A 221 -4.99 -2.55 -14.01
CA GLN A 221 -5.97 -3.64 -14.09
C GLN A 221 -5.32 -4.96 -14.56
N GLU A 222 -4.17 -4.87 -15.22
CA GLU A 222 -3.43 -5.97 -15.83
C GLU A 222 -2.03 -6.15 -15.25
N ILE A 223 -1.31 -7.12 -15.79
CA ILE A 223 0.13 -7.29 -15.57
C ILE A 223 0.88 -6.07 -16.10
N GLU A 224 1.82 -5.55 -15.31
CA GLU A 224 2.72 -4.47 -15.71
C GLU A 224 4.06 -5.02 -16.24
N PRO A 225 4.73 -4.35 -17.19
CA PRO A 225 6.11 -4.67 -17.52
C PRO A 225 7.03 -4.51 -16.30
N GLY A 226 7.94 -5.46 -16.08
CA GLY A 226 8.80 -5.46 -14.88
C GLY A 226 9.72 -4.24 -14.71
N THR A 227 9.86 -3.39 -15.72
CA THR A 227 10.57 -2.10 -15.58
C THR A 227 9.83 -1.06 -14.73
N GLY A 228 8.54 -1.30 -14.46
CA GLY A 228 7.68 -0.46 -13.63
C GLY A 228 7.46 0.95 -14.19
N TRP A 229 7.08 1.86 -13.29
CA TRP A 229 6.81 3.26 -13.59
C TRP A 229 8.06 4.04 -14.05
N ASP A 230 7.88 5.19 -14.70
CA ASP A 230 8.98 6.08 -15.09
C ASP A 230 9.37 7.02 -13.94
N TYR A 231 10.13 6.49 -12.97
CA TYR A 231 10.49 7.22 -11.75
C TYR A 231 11.21 8.53 -12.02
N THR A 232 12.02 8.61 -13.07
CA THR A 232 12.68 9.86 -13.44
C THR A 232 11.66 10.91 -13.88
N ALA A 233 10.71 10.56 -14.75
CA ALA A 233 9.79 11.52 -15.33
C ALA A 233 8.75 12.04 -14.32
N TRP A 234 8.07 11.16 -13.60
CA TRP A 234 6.99 11.60 -12.70
C TRP A 234 7.52 12.27 -11.43
N LEU A 235 8.66 11.81 -10.86
CA LEU A 235 9.27 12.50 -9.71
C LEU A 235 9.82 13.86 -10.11
N LYS A 236 10.35 14.01 -11.33
CA LYS A 236 10.75 15.32 -11.84
C LYS A 236 9.56 16.26 -11.92
N TYR A 237 8.43 15.80 -12.45
CA TYR A 237 7.21 16.60 -12.48
C TYR A 237 6.76 17.02 -11.08
N LEU A 238 6.72 16.07 -10.13
CA LEU A 238 6.36 16.35 -8.74
C LEU A 238 7.31 17.38 -8.10
N SER A 239 8.62 17.20 -8.30
CA SER A 239 9.67 18.09 -7.80
C SER A 239 9.54 19.52 -8.34
N GLU A 240 9.16 19.67 -9.61
CA GLU A 240 8.94 20.97 -10.24
C GLU A 240 7.56 21.59 -9.88
N ASN A 241 6.61 20.78 -9.40
CA ASN A 241 5.22 21.18 -9.19
C ASN A 241 4.65 20.69 -7.84
N PRO A 242 5.29 20.95 -6.69
CA PRO A 242 4.90 20.35 -5.40
C PRO A 242 3.55 20.87 -4.86
N ALA A 243 3.04 22.00 -5.38
CA ALA A 243 1.70 22.51 -5.07
C ALA A 243 0.56 21.81 -5.82
N LYS A 244 0.86 20.82 -6.69
CA LYS A 244 -0.17 20.04 -7.40
C LYS A 244 -0.77 18.98 -6.48
N ASP A 245 -2.03 18.65 -6.73
CA ASP A 245 -2.78 17.63 -6.01
C ASP A 245 -2.50 16.21 -6.55
N GLY A 246 -3.07 15.21 -5.87
CA GLY A 246 -2.88 13.80 -6.23
C GLY A 246 -3.41 13.44 -7.61
N LEU A 247 -4.50 14.06 -8.06
CA LEU A 247 -5.05 13.79 -9.38
C LEU A 247 -4.09 14.25 -10.49
N ALA A 248 -3.51 15.44 -10.35
CA ALA A 248 -2.55 15.95 -11.33
C ALA A 248 -1.27 15.10 -11.35
N VAL A 249 -0.74 14.71 -10.19
CA VAL A 249 0.46 13.86 -10.11
C VAL A 249 0.17 12.45 -10.63
N GLY A 250 -0.96 11.84 -10.24
CA GLY A 250 -1.39 10.52 -10.69
C GLY A 250 -1.55 10.43 -12.21
N LYS A 251 -2.11 11.47 -12.86
CA LYS A 251 -2.19 11.53 -14.33
C LYS A 251 -0.82 11.52 -14.99
N VAL A 252 0.14 12.27 -14.44
CA VAL A 252 1.51 12.25 -14.97
C VAL A 252 2.17 10.88 -14.76
N ILE A 253 1.90 10.20 -13.65
CA ILE A 253 2.35 8.81 -13.47
C ILE A 253 1.81 7.92 -14.60
N CYS A 254 0.50 7.93 -14.86
CA CYS A 254 -0.11 7.15 -15.94
C CYS A 254 0.47 7.49 -17.32
N ASP A 255 0.56 8.78 -17.64
CA ASP A 255 1.05 9.24 -18.96
C ASP A 255 2.52 8.84 -19.18
N THR A 256 3.36 9.03 -18.15
CA THR A 256 4.80 8.72 -18.26
C THR A 256 5.08 7.22 -18.24
N TYR A 257 4.31 6.43 -17.48
CA TYR A 257 4.32 4.98 -17.55
C TYR A 257 4.01 4.50 -18.97
N PHE A 258 2.91 4.97 -19.57
CA PHE A 258 2.52 4.57 -20.92
C PHE A 258 3.59 4.93 -21.96
N GLU A 259 4.19 6.12 -21.85
CA GLU A 259 5.31 6.51 -22.72
C GLU A 259 6.57 5.65 -22.49
N LYS A 260 6.86 5.21 -21.25
CA LYS A 260 7.94 4.25 -20.97
C LYS A 260 7.64 2.89 -21.61
N CYS A 261 6.40 2.40 -21.52
CA CYS A 261 5.98 1.16 -22.18
C CYS A 261 6.13 1.24 -23.71
N LYS A 262 5.78 2.37 -24.34
CA LYS A 262 5.98 2.60 -25.77
C LYS A 262 7.45 2.57 -26.20
N ARG A 263 8.34 3.18 -25.40
CA ARG A 263 9.79 3.13 -25.68
C ARG A 263 10.36 1.72 -25.62
N SER A 264 9.72 0.85 -24.83
CA SER A 264 10.08 -0.56 -24.65
C SER A 264 9.22 -1.52 -25.49
N GLU A 265 8.40 -1.02 -26.43
CA GLU A 265 7.50 -1.82 -27.29
C GLU A 265 6.56 -2.76 -26.51
N SER A 266 6.10 -2.31 -25.34
CA SER A 266 5.23 -3.06 -24.41
C SER A 266 3.88 -2.38 -24.17
N ASP A 267 3.58 -1.32 -24.92
CA ASP A 267 2.37 -0.49 -24.79
C ASP A 267 1.06 -1.23 -25.06
N ALA A 268 1.10 -2.32 -25.82
CA ALA A 268 -0.06 -3.18 -26.06
C ALA A 268 -0.61 -3.87 -24.79
N LEU A 269 0.20 -3.98 -23.74
CA LEU A 269 -0.17 -4.57 -22.45
C LEU A 269 -0.31 -3.53 -21.33
N ALA A 270 -0.06 -2.25 -21.63
CA ALA A 270 0.01 -1.21 -20.62
C ALA A 270 -1.39 -0.71 -20.24
N THR A 271 -1.79 -0.96 -19.00
CA THR A 271 -2.96 -0.34 -18.37
C THR A 271 -2.53 0.35 -17.09
N LEU A 272 -2.99 1.57 -16.86
CA LEU A 272 -2.84 2.24 -15.56
C LEU A 272 -3.95 3.27 -15.43
N SER A 273 -4.50 3.41 -14.23
CA SER A 273 -5.60 4.36 -13.99
C SER A 273 -5.39 5.13 -12.69
N VAL A 274 -5.99 6.32 -12.64
CA VAL A 274 -6.16 7.10 -11.41
C VAL A 274 -7.62 7.00 -10.99
N ILE A 275 -7.87 6.48 -9.80
CA ILE A 275 -9.20 6.27 -9.24
C ILE A 275 -9.42 7.28 -8.12
N ASP A 276 -10.51 8.04 -8.18
CA ASP A 276 -10.96 8.89 -7.09
C ASP A 276 -11.63 8.02 -6.01
N LEU A 277 -10.97 7.89 -4.86
CA LEU A 277 -11.41 7.01 -3.80
C LEU A 277 -12.69 7.51 -3.09
N ALA A 278 -13.01 8.81 -3.22
CA ALA A 278 -14.24 9.36 -2.66
C ALA A 278 -15.50 8.83 -3.35
N GLU A 279 -15.38 8.34 -4.59
CA GLU A 279 -16.51 7.82 -5.37
C GLU A 279 -16.73 6.31 -5.19
N ILE A 280 -15.81 5.61 -4.52
CA ILE A 280 -15.85 4.16 -4.42
C ILE A 280 -17.06 3.66 -3.63
N THR A 281 -17.47 4.36 -2.57
CA THR A 281 -18.69 3.99 -1.85
C THR A 281 -19.93 4.01 -2.76
N ASN A 282 -20.05 5.02 -3.63
CA ASN A 282 -21.15 5.12 -4.58
C ASN A 282 -21.08 3.99 -5.63
N LEU A 283 -19.87 3.66 -6.09
CA LEU A 283 -19.65 2.58 -7.04
C LEU A 283 -20.01 1.21 -6.44
N VAL A 284 -19.64 0.94 -5.19
CA VAL A 284 -19.99 -0.30 -4.47
C VAL A 284 -21.51 -0.45 -4.38
N ILE A 285 -22.24 0.61 -4.02
CA ILE A 285 -23.72 0.59 -3.97
C ILE A 285 -24.30 0.25 -5.36
N ALA A 286 -23.82 0.92 -6.40
CA ALA A 286 -24.29 0.67 -7.77
C ALA A 286 -23.96 -0.76 -8.24
N PHE A 287 -22.80 -1.29 -7.85
CA PHE A 287 -22.38 -2.64 -8.16
C PHE A 287 -23.28 -3.69 -7.47
N ASP A 288 -23.59 -3.49 -6.19
CA ASP A 288 -24.51 -4.35 -5.43
C ASP A 288 -25.92 -4.36 -6.03
N GLU A 289 -26.43 -3.19 -6.43
CA GLU A 289 -27.71 -3.07 -7.12
C GLU A 289 -27.71 -3.81 -8.45
N MET A 290 -26.64 -3.68 -9.24
CA MET A 290 -26.46 -4.42 -10.50
C MET A 290 -26.41 -5.93 -10.25
N ALA A 291 -25.64 -6.39 -9.27
CA ALA A 291 -25.51 -7.79 -8.91
C ALA A 291 -26.86 -8.41 -8.48
N ALA A 292 -27.65 -7.65 -7.71
CA ALA A 292 -29.00 -8.05 -7.32
C ALA A 292 -29.95 -8.20 -8.52
N GLN A 293 -29.86 -7.30 -9.51
CA GLN A 293 -30.63 -7.39 -10.75
C GLN A 293 -30.20 -8.59 -11.61
N ILE A 294 -28.89 -8.83 -11.76
CA ILE A 294 -28.34 -9.97 -12.50
C ILE A 294 -28.84 -11.28 -11.91
N LYS A 295 -28.84 -11.42 -10.58
CA LYS A 295 -29.37 -12.61 -9.90
C LYS A 295 -30.79 -12.92 -10.36
N GLY A 296 -31.69 -11.93 -10.37
CA GLY A 296 -33.07 -12.09 -10.84
C GLY A 296 -33.18 -12.46 -12.34
N ILE A 297 -32.27 -11.96 -13.18
CA ILE A 297 -32.21 -12.31 -14.62
C ILE A 297 -31.80 -13.78 -14.80
N THR A 298 -30.79 -14.24 -14.04
CA THR A 298 -30.21 -15.59 -14.19
C THR A 298 -31.08 -16.73 -13.66
N GLU A 299 -32.14 -16.43 -12.92
CA GLU A 299 -33.13 -17.42 -12.48
C GLU A 299 -33.99 -17.97 -13.66
N ASN A 300 -34.01 -17.26 -14.79
CA ASN A 300 -34.67 -17.69 -16.02
C ASN A 300 -33.64 -18.26 -17.02
N PRO A 301 -33.75 -19.54 -17.44
CA PRO A 301 -32.79 -20.18 -18.34
C PRO A 301 -32.58 -19.48 -19.70
N GLN A 302 -33.62 -18.86 -20.28
CA GLN A 302 -33.51 -18.14 -21.55
C GLN A 302 -32.72 -16.83 -21.39
N ASN A 303 -32.91 -16.14 -20.26
CA ASN A 303 -32.19 -14.92 -19.96
C ASN A 303 -30.73 -15.20 -19.59
N LEU A 304 -30.46 -16.31 -18.90
CA LEU A 304 -29.10 -16.77 -18.57
C LEU A 304 -28.23 -16.94 -19.82
N GLN A 305 -28.76 -17.53 -20.89
CA GLN A 305 -28.01 -17.69 -22.14
C GLN A 305 -27.62 -16.34 -22.76
N THR A 306 -28.55 -15.39 -22.77
CA THR A 306 -28.31 -14.03 -23.30
C THR A 306 -27.28 -13.29 -22.46
N PHE A 307 -27.39 -13.39 -21.13
CA PHE A 307 -26.45 -12.82 -20.18
C PHE A 307 -25.04 -13.40 -20.34
N ALA A 308 -24.91 -14.74 -20.43
CA ALA A 308 -23.62 -15.40 -20.64
C ALA A 308 -22.94 -14.97 -21.96
N GLN A 309 -23.71 -14.77 -23.04
CA GLN A 309 -23.18 -14.26 -24.30
C GLN A 309 -22.72 -12.80 -24.20
N ALA A 310 -23.38 -11.97 -23.38
CA ALA A 310 -22.95 -10.61 -23.11
C ALA A 310 -21.64 -10.60 -22.29
N MET A 311 -21.54 -11.45 -21.27
CA MET A 311 -20.34 -11.62 -20.45
C MET A 311 -19.11 -12.01 -21.29
N ILE A 312 -19.27 -12.92 -22.25
CA ILE A 312 -18.17 -13.34 -23.15
C ILE A 312 -17.68 -12.18 -24.06
N LYS A 313 -18.53 -11.18 -24.32
CA LYS A 313 -18.19 -10.02 -25.14
C LYS A 313 -17.69 -8.83 -24.30
N ALA A 314 -17.88 -8.87 -22.99
CA ALA A 314 -17.35 -7.85 -22.11
C ALA A 314 -15.82 -7.94 -22.12
N GLU A 315 -15.17 -6.78 -22.08
CA GLU A 315 -13.73 -6.74 -21.93
C GLU A 315 -13.35 -7.28 -20.56
N ASN A 316 -12.28 -8.07 -20.52
CA ASN A 316 -11.84 -8.76 -19.32
C ASN A 316 -10.40 -8.38 -19.03
N TYR A 317 -10.14 -8.02 -17.79
CA TYR A 317 -8.82 -7.69 -17.29
C TYR A 317 -8.41 -8.66 -16.19
N GLY A 318 -7.13 -9.01 -16.15
CA GLY A 318 -6.57 -10.01 -15.25
C GLY A 318 -6.92 -11.44 -15.65
N GLY A 319 -6.34 -12.39 -14.93
CA GLY A 319 -6.63 -13.81 -15.13
C GLY A 319 -7.92 -14.22 -14.45
N ASN A 320 -8.93 -14.65 -15.21
CA ASN A 320 -10.14 -15.31 -14.68
C ASN A 320 -9.83 -16.73 -14.17
N ASN A 321 -8.95 -16.82 -13.17
CA ASN A 321 -8.45 -18.06 -12.60
C ASN A 321 -8.22 -17.91 -11.09
N LYS A 322 -8.03 -19.06 -10.42
CA LYS A 322 -7.92 -19.12 -8.96
C LYS A 322 -6.77 -18.29 -8.36
N SER A 323 -5.80 -17.86 -9.15
CA SER A 323 -4.64 -17.07 -8.70
C SER A 323 -4.76 -15.58 -8.98
N GLU A 324 -5.57 -15.16 -9.96
CA GLU A 324 -5.55 -13.78 -10.49
C GLU A 324 -6.94 -13.10 -10.53
N GLY A 325 -8.05 -13.84 -10.32
CA GLY A 325 -9.40 -13.28 -10.42
C GLY A 325 -10.54 -14.30 -10.42
N TYR A 326 -11.63 -13.96 -9.72
CA TYR A 326 -12.88 -14.71 -9.44
C TYR A 326 -13.21 -15.99 -10.26
N GLN A 327 -13.55 -17.07 -9.53
CA GLN A 327 -14.43 -18.16 -10.00
C GLN A 327 -15.87 -17.95 -9.54
#